data_AF-A0AAV9LH29-F1
#
_entry.id   AF-A0AAV9LH29-F1
#
_cell.length_a   1.000
_cell.length_b   1.000
_cell.length_c   1.000
_cell.angle_alpha   90.00
_cell.angle_beta   90.00
_cell.angle_gamma   90.00
#
_symmetry.space_group_name_H-M   'P 1'
#
loop_
_entity.id
_entity.type
_entity.pdbx_description
1 polymer ?
#
loop_
_entity_poly.entity_id
_entity_poly.type
_entity_poly.pdbx_seq_one_letter_code
_entity_poly.pdbx_strand_id
1 'polypeptide(L)'
;MHNKALHVTVMCRDKIINRVLVDDGSGLNICPLLTLRQLKFDLGKLQQNQVNVRAFDGVQRNTLGAVNLDVQIGPVEFKVEFQVLDINTSYNLLLGRPFIHMVGAVPSTLHQLMKFVWKDQELVIYGEGSHSNGYAPIVDNISRGCDFYGG
;
A
#
# COMPACT_ATOMS: atom_id res chain seq x y z
N MET A 1 12.80 -20.60 7.07
CA MET A 1 12.14 -19.50 7.79
C MET A 1 11.84 -18.38 6.81
N HIS A 2 10.56 -18.09 6.53
CA HIS A 2 10.17 -17.03 5.58
C HIS A 2 9.76 -15.78 6.37
N ASN A 3 10.73 -14.98 6.83
CA ASN A 3 10.49 -13.69 7.49
C ASN A 3 10.62 -12.54 6.47
N LYS A 4 9.89 -12.64 5.36
CA LYS A 4 9.97 -11.68 4.26
C LYS A 4 8.89 -10.61 4.44
N ALA A 5 9.30 -9.34 4.44
CA ALA A 5 8.37 -8.22 4.40
C ALA A 5 7.52 -8.25 3.11
N LEU A 6 6.23 -7.93 3.25
CA LEU A 6 5.29 -7.89 2.13
C LEU A 6 5.55 -6.65 1.29
N HIS A 7 6.17 -6.84 0.14
CA HIS A 7 6.31 -5.80 -0.88
C HIS A 7 5.34 -6.07 -2.01
N VAL A 8 4.65 -5.06 -2.51
CA VAL A 8 3.80 -5.14 -3.70
C VAL A 8 4.30 -4.17 -4.76
N THR A 9 3.86 -4.39 -5.99
CA THR A 9 4.04 -3.44 -7.09
C THR A 9 2.73 -2.68 -7.30
N VAL A 10 2.83 -1.36 -7.45
CA VAL A 10 1.69 -0.47 -7.70
C VAL A 10 1.99 0.41 -8.92
N MET A 11 0.97 1.06 -9.47
CA MET A 11 1.17 2.14 -10.44
C MET A 11 0.83 3.48 -9.77
N CYS A 12 1.64 4.50 -10.00
CA CYS A 12 1.38 5.86 -9.52
C CYS A 12 1.88 6.86 -10.56
N ARG A 13 1.02 7.80 -10.98
CA ARG A 13 1.32 8.80 -12.02
C ARG A 13 1.95 8.18 -13.28
N ASP A 14 1.31 7.14 -13.81
CA ASP A 14 1.72 6.36 -14.99
C ASP A 14 3.10 5.67 -14.87
N LYS A 15 3.59 5.50 -13.64
CA LYS A 15 4.86 4.81 -13.36
C LYS A 15 4.63 3.61 -12.48
N ILE A 16 5.29 2.51 -12.84
CA ILE A 16 5.33 1.31 -12.01
C ILE A 16 6.30 1.57 -10.85
N ILE A 17 5.79 1.44 -9.63
CA ILE A 17 6.55 1.55 -8.39
C ILE A 17 6.61 0.16 -7.76
N ASN A 18 7.80 -0.42 -7.76
CA ASN A 18 8.09 -1.66 -7.05
C ASN A 18 8.49 -1.39 -5.59
N ARG A 19 8.70 -2.45 -4.81
CA ARG A 19 9.10 -2.39 -3.41
C ARG A 19 8.21 -1.45 -2.58
N VAL A 20 6.90 -1.50 -2.79
CA VAL A 20 5.94 -0.82 -1.93
C VAL A 20 5.69 -1.70 -0.72
N LEU A 21 6.16 -1.27 0.44
CA LEU A 21 6.02 -2.01 1.69
C LEU A 21 4.59 -1.85 2.22
N VAL A 22 3.95 -2.97 2.54
CA VAL A 22 2.69 -2.99 3.29
C VAL A 22 3.01 -3.30 4.75
N ASP A 23 2.77 -2.35 5.64
CA ASP A 23 3.18 -2.42 7.04
C ASP A 23 2.07 -1.98 8.00
N ASP A 24 1.40 -2.95 8.60
CA ASP A 24 0.36 -2.74 9.61
C ASP A 24 0.92 -2.21 10.95
N GLY A 25 2.24 -2.26 11.16
CA GLY A 25 2.91 -1.62 12.29
C GLY A 25 3.01 -0.09 12.14
N SER A 26 2.91 0.44 10.91
CA SER A 26 3.07 1.86 10.66
C SER A 26 1.78 2.65 10.87
N GLY A 27 1.86 3.75 11.64
CA GLY A 27 0.77 4.71 11.79
C GLY A 27 0.62 5.70 10.63
N LEU A 28 1.52 5.67 9.64
CA LEU A 28 1.56 6.62 8.54
C LEU A 28 1.81 5.90 7.22
N ASN A 29 1.29 6.47 6.13
CA ASN A 29 1.84 6.17 4.81
C ASN A 29 3.06 7.06 4.59
N ILE A 30 4.15 6.50 4.07
CA ILE A 30 5.40 7.25 3.87
C ILE A 30 5.82 7.22 2.40
N CYS A 31 6.17 8.40 1.88
CA CYS A 31 6.82 8.57 0.60
C CYS A 31 8.24 9.12 0.81
N PRO A 32 9.28 8.31 0.59
CA PRO A 32 10.65 8.82 0.53
C PRO A 32 10.80 9.91 -0.53
N LEU A 33 11.53 10.98 -0.20
CA LEU A 33 11.76 12.12 -1.11
C LEU A 33 12.35 11.67 -2.46
N LEU A 34 13.21 10.66 -2.44
CA LEU A 34 13.80 10.10 -3.66
C LEU A 34 12.72 9.56 -4.61
N THR A 35 11.75 8.80 -4.10
CA THR A 35 10.64 8.27 -4.90
C THR A 35 9.76 9.41 -5.41
N LEU A 36 9.47 10.41 -4.58
CA LEU A 36 8.67 11.56 -5.00
C LEU A 36 9.32 12.34 -6.16
N ARG A 37 10.65 12.50 -6.13
CA ARG A 37 11.43 13.08 -7.23
C ARG A 37 11.38 12.22 -8.48
N GLN A 38 11.49 10.89 -8.34
CA GLN A 38 11.36 9.95 -9.47
C GLN A 38 9.96 10.02 -10.11
N LEU A 39 8.92 10.24 -9.30
CA LEU A 39 7.56 10.51 -9.78
C LEU A 39 7.42 11.86 -10.51
N LYS A 40 8.47 12.70 -10.49
CA LYS A 40 8.49 14.06 -11.05
C LYS A 40 7.39 14.94 -10.44
N PHE A 41 7.12 14.76 -9.14
CA PHE A 41 6.19 15.61 -8.41
C PHE A 41 6.84 16.96 -8.10
N ASP A 42 6.06 18.03 -8.18
CA ASP A 42 6.50 19.39 -7.86
C ASP A 42 6.51 19.58 -6.33
N LEU A 43 7.70 19.66 -5.75
CA LEU A 43 7.86 19.82 -4.30
C LEU A 43 7.26 21.13 -3.76
N GLY A 44 7.06 22.14 -4.60
CA GLY A 44 6.36 23.37 -4.22
C GLY A 44 4.87 23.16 -3.92
N LYS A 45 4.31 22.00 -4.29
CA LYS A 45 2.91 21.62 -4.04
C LYS A 45 2.71 20.72 -2.83
N LEU A 46 3.78 20.47 -2.06
CA LEU A 46 3.64 19.77 -0.79
C LEU A 46 2.73 20.56 0.14
N GLN A 47 1.81 19.86 0.78
CA GLN A 47 0.98 20.46 1.82
C GLN A 47 1.83 20.67 3.06
N GLN A 48 1.83 21.90 3.58
CA GLN A 48 2.48 22.22 4.85
C GLN A 48 1.71 21.56 5.99
N ASN A 49 2.10 20.34 6.31
CA ASN A 49 1.65 19.59 7.46
C ASN A 49 2.89 18.92 8.07
N GLN A 50 3.66 19.70 8.84
CA GLN A 50 4.85 19.20 9.50
C GLN A 50 4.43 18.36 10.71
N VAL A 51 4.53 17.06 10.54
CA VAL A 51 4.30 16.08 11.60
C VAL A 51 5.66 15.56 12.06
N ASN A 52 5.89 15.52 13.37
CA ASN A 52 7.08 14.88 13.91
C ASN A 52 6.89 13.37 13.86
N VAL A 53 7.61 12.69 12.97
CA VAL A 53 7.55 11.24 12.84
C VAL A 53 8.61 10.63 13.73
N ARG A 54 8.17 9.87 14.74
CA ARG A 54 9.07 9.06 15.56
C ARG A 54 9.19 7.68 14.92
N ALA A 55 10.38 7.34 14.46
CA ALA A 55 10.66 5.99 14.00
C ALA A 55 10.84 5.04 15.20
N PHE A 56 10.81 3.73 14.93
CA PHE A 56 10.91 2.69 15.94
C PHE A 56 12.24 2.73 16.72
N ASP A 57 13.30 3.23 16.09
CA ASP A 57 14.63 3.48 16.69
C ASP A 57 14.65 4.68 17.67
N GLY A 58 13.51 5.33 17.91
CA GLY A 58 13.38 6.53 18.73
C GLY A 58 13.85 7.82 18.04
N VAL A 59 14.39 7.71 16.82
CA VAL A 59 14.84 8.87 16.04
C VAL A 59 13.62 9.62 15.55
N GLN A 60 13.57 10.91 15.90
CA GLN A 60 12.58 11.83 15.35
C GLN A 60 13.05 12.34 14.01
N ARG A 61 12.17 12.29 13.02
CA ARG A 61 12.37 12.84 11.69
C ARG A 61 11.19 13.76 11.37
N ASN A 62 11.50 14.97 10.93
CA ASN A 62 10.48 15.92 10.52
C ASN A 62 10.02 15.59 9.11
N THR A 63 8.72 15.63 8.84
CA THR A 63 8.22 15.55 7.47
C THR A 63 8.56 16.84 6.72
N LEU A 64 8.80 16.70 5.41
CA LEU A 64 8.88 17.84 4.50
C LEU A 64 7.48 18.41 4.20
N GLY A 65 6.45 17.58 4.37
CA GLY A 65 5.04 17.90 4.16
C GLY A 65 4.26 16.63 3.83
N ALA A 66 3.02 16.81 3.40
CA ALA A 66 2.16 15.74 2.92
C ALA A 66 1.87 15.86 1.42
N VAL A 67 1.60 14.74 0.77
CA VAL A 67 1.20 14.67 -0.65
C VAL A 67 0.08 13.67 -0.84
N ASN A 68 -0.91 14.01 -1.66
CA ASN A 68 -1.91 13.07 -2.13
C ASN A 68 -1.46 12.50 -3.48
N LEU A 69 -1.32 11.19 -3.56
CA LEU A 69 -0.96 10.47 -4.78
C LEU A 69 -2.09 9.52 -5.18
N ASP A 70 -2.39 9.48 -6.46
CA ASP A 70 -3.26 8.45 -7.03
C ASP A 70 -2.41 7.20 -7.24
N VAL A 71 -2.78 6.13 -6.52
CA VAL A 71 -2.09 4.85 -6.47
C VAL A 71 -3.03 3.77 -6.96
N GLN A 72 -2.69 3.19 -8.11
CA GLN A 72 -3.40 2.05 -8.66
C GLN A 72 -2.81 0.74 -8.14
N ILE A 73 -3.66 -0.07 -7.52
CA ILE A 73 -3.36 -1.38 -6.97
C ILE A 73 -4.35 -2.38 -7.56
N GLY A 74 -3.86 -3.32 -8.36
CA GLY A 74 -4.78 -4.17 -9.12
C GLY A 74 -5.55 -3.33 -10.16
N PRO A 75 -6.87 -3.58 -10.31
CA PRO A 75 -7.74 -2.80 -11.19
C PRO A 75 -8.29 -1.52 -10.53
N VAL A 76 -7.87 -1.18 -9.31
CA VAL A 76 -8.48 -0.10 -8.51
C VAL A 76 -7.49 1.02 -8.28
N GLU A 77 -7.97 2.27 -8.39
CA GLU A 77 -7.20 3.47 -8.07
C GLU A 77 -7.64 4.05 -6.73
N PHE A 78 -6.67 4.39 -5.89
CA PHE A 78 -6.88 4.97 -4.57
C PHE A 78 -6.15 6.31 -4.47
N LYS A 79 -6.82 7.32 -3.94
CA LYS A 79 -6.16 8.56 -3.55
C LYS A 79 -5.61 8.42 -2.14
N VAL A 80 -4.29 8.34 -2.02
CA VAL A 80 -3.61 8.05 -0.76
C VAL A 80 -2.77 9.25 -0.34
N GLU A 81 -2.99 9.73 0.89
CA GLU A 81 -2.12 10.72 1.51
C GLU A 81 -0.86 10.05 2.05
N PHE A 82 0.31 10.60 1.70
CA PHE A 82 1.62 10.20 2.19
C PHE A 82 2.30 11.35 2.91
N GLN A 83 2.96 11.02 4.02
CA GLN A 83 3.94 11.90 4.63
C GLN A 83 5.27 11.77 3.88
N VAL A 84 5.87 12.90 3.52
CA VAL A 84 7.11 12.94 2.74
C VAL A 84 8.30 13.10 3.68
N LEU A 85 9.24 12.16 3.62
CA LEU A 85 10.46 12.17 4.44
C LEU A 85 11.71 12.10 3.56
N ASP A 86 12.74 12.87 3.91
CA ASP A 86 14.07 12.72 3.32
C ASP A 86 14.86 11.62 4.05
N ILE A 87 14.61 10.38 3.62
CA ILE A 87 15.17 9.18 4.22
C ILE A 87 15.68 8.23 3.14
N ASN A 88 16.75 7.50 3.45
CA ASN A 88 17.23 6.40 2.63
C ASN A 88 16.58 5.09 3.10
N THR A 89 15.74 4.50 2.26
CA THR A 89 14.92 3.31 2.59
C THR A 89 15.09 2.21 1.55
N SER A 90 14.81 0.97 1.96
CA SER A 90 14.75 -0.18 1.04
C SER A 90 13.43 -0.26 0.26
N TYR A 91 12.38 0.41 0.71
CA TYR A 91 11.10 0.56 0.04
C TYR A 91 11.00 1.88 -0.71
N ASN A 92 10.16 1.93 -1.74
CA ASN A 92 9.88 3.15 -2.50
C ASN A 92 8.59 3.84 -2.03
N LEU A 93 7.65 3.11 -1.44
CA LEU A 93 6.50 3.67 -0.72
C LEU A 93 6.21 2.76 0.46
N LEU A 94 5.61 3.30 1.51
CA LEU A 94 5.07 2.53 2.62
C LEU A 94 3.57 2.80 2.73
N LEU A 95 2.77 1.75 2.63
CA LEU A 95 1.34 1.74 2.91
C LEU A 95 1.15 1.25 4.35
N GLY A 96 0.81 2.18 5.23
CA GLY A 96 0.59 1.93 6.64
C GLY A 96 -0.87 1.68 6.97
N ARG A 97 -1.18 1.66 8.27
CA ARG A 97 -2.56 1.54 8.78
C ARG A 97 -3.56 2.50 8.14
N PRO A 98 -3.25 3.78 7.87
CA PRO A 98 -4.23 4.66 7.22
C PRO A 98 -4.72 4.14 5.86
N PHE A 99 -3.83 3.63 5.01
CA PHE A 99 -4.24 3.00 3.76
C PHE A 99 -4.93 1.65 4.00
N ILE A 100 -4.35 0.78 4.84
CA ILE A 100 -4.86 -0.57 5.11
C ILE A 100 -6.30 -0.50 5.64
N HIS A 101 -6.56 0.38 6.61
CA HIS A 101 -7.90 0.57 7.18
C HIS A 101 -8.87 1.22 6.19
N MET A 102 -8.41 2.17 5.36
CA MET A 102 -9.25 2.83 4.35
C MET A 102 -9.88 1.80 3.39
N VAL A 103 -9.13 0.78 2.99
CA VAL A 103 -9.59 -0.23 2.03
C VAL A 103 -10.05 -1.54 2.70
N GLY A 104 -9.99 -1.63 4.03
CA GLY A 104 -10.28 -2.87 4.77
C GLY A 104 -9.35 -4.02 4.40
N ALA A 105 -8.07 -3.73 4.13
CA ALA A 105 -7.12 -4.72 3.66
C ALA A 105 -6.65 -5.67 4.77
N VAL A 106 -6.42 -6.92 4.38
CA VAL A 106 -5.79 -7.96 5.20
C VAL A 106 -4.44 -8.32 4.56
N PRO A 107 -3.32 -7.71 5.02
CA PRO A 107 -1.99 -8.10 4.58
C PRO A 107 -1.51 -9.38 5.27
N SER A 108 -0.80 -10.22 4.54
CA SER A 108 -0.23 -11.48 5.03
C SER A 108 1.21 -11.63 4.54
N THR A 109 2.17 -11.44 5.45
CA THR A 109 3.60 -11.70 5.19
C THR A 109 3.88 -13.20 5.08
N LEU A 110 3.13 -14.06 5.76
CA LEU A 110 3.28 -15.52 5.63
C LEU A 110 2.94 -16.00 4.21
N HIS A 111 1.83 -15.50 3.66
CA HIS A 111 1.33 -15.89 2.33
C HIS A 111 1.82 -14.97 1.20
N GLN A 112 2.59 -13.92 1.54
CA GLN A 112 3.08 -12.90 0.60
C GLN A 112 1.97 -12.33 -0.28
N LEU A 113 0.87 -11.87 0.34
CA LEU A 113 -0.25 -11.24 -0.36
C LEU A 113 -1.01 -10.25 0.54
N MET A 114 -1.84 -9.42 -0.06
CA MET A 114 -2.83 -8.55 0.59
C MET A 114 -4.19 -8.80 -0.05
N LYS A 115 -5.24 -8.87 0.76
CA LYS A 115 -6.63 -8.99 0.28
C LYS A 115 -7.45 -7.76 0.66
N PHE A 116 -8.43 -7.38 -0.15
CA PHE A 116 -9.46 -6.40 0.21
C PHE A 116 -10.70 -6.58 -0.67
N VAL A 117 -11.84 -6.02 -0.27
CA VAL A 117 -13.09 -6.10 -1.04
C VAL A 117 -13.30 -4.82 -1.86
N TRP A 118 -13.63 -4.98 -3.13
CA TRP A 118 -14.00 -3.89 -4.03
C TRP A 118 -15.21 -4.29 -4.87
N LYS A 119 -16.29 -3.49 -4.83
CA LYS A 119 -17.56 -3.78 -5.53
C LYS A 119 -18.06 -5.22 -5.29
N ASP A 120 -18.09 -5.61 -4.02
CA ASP A 120 -18.50 -6.95 -3.55
C ASP A 120 -17.64 -8.12 -4.07
N GLN A 121 -16.47 -7.84 -4.63
CA GLN A 121 -15.51 -8.85 -5.07
C GLN A 121 -14.25 -8.81 -4.19
N GLU A 122 -13.78 -9.99 -3.78
CA GLU A 122 -12.48 -10.12 -3.14
C GLU A 122 -11.37 -9.92 -4.18
N LEU A 123 -10.49 -8.97 -3.91
CA LEU A 123 -9.27 -8.75 -4.68
C LEU A 123 -8.07 -9.24 -3.88
N VAL A 124 -7.23 -10.04 -4.55
CA VAL A 124 -5.98 -10.55 -4.00
C VAL A 124 -4.82 -9.92 -4.76
N ILE A 125 -3.94 -9.23 -4.02
CA ILE A 125 -2.73 -8.62 -4.54
C ILE A 125 -1.54 -9.42 -4.04
N TYR A 126 -0.83 -10.07 -4.96
CA TYR A 126 0.35 -10.84 -4.62
C TYR A 126 1.56 -9.94 -4.38
N GLY A 127 2.36 -10.32 -3.39
CA GLY A 127 3.66 -9.73 -3.13
C GLY A 127 4.68 -10.05 -4.20
N GLU A 128 5.69 -9.19 -4.33
CA GLU A 128 6.78 -9.33 -5.27
C GLU A 128 7.56 -10.63 -5.04
N GLY A 129 7.79 -11.39 -6.12
CA GLY A 129 8.51 -12.67 -6.07
C GLY A 129 7.67 -13.86 -5.62
N SER A 130 6.36 -13.69 -5.38
CA SER A 130 5.40 -14.79 -5.34
C SER A 130 5.21 -15.35 -6.77
N HIS A 131 5.14 -16.67 -6.95
CA HIS A 131 4.94 -17.30 -8.25
C HIS A 131 3.52 -17.02 -8.80
N SER A 132 3.28 -15.83 -9.33
CA SER A 132 2.20 -15.55 -10.27
C SER A 132 2.59 -14.37 -11.14
N ASN A 133 2.51 -14.60 -12.45
CA ASN A 133 2.53 -13.56 -13.45
C ASN A 133 1.40 -12.56 -13.13
N GLY A 134 1.64 -11.26 -13.34
CA GLY A 134 0.80 -10.18 -12.83
C GLY A 134 -0.71 -10.33 -13.03
N TYR A 135 -1.45 -9.81 -12.06
CA TYR A 135 -2.91 -9.62 -12.07
C TYR A 135 -3.73 -10.87 -12.41
N ALA A 136 -3.99 -11.71 -11.40
CA ALA A 136 -5.13 -12.61 -11.43
C ALA A 136 -6.11 -12.19 -10.32
N PRO A 137 -7.27 -11.58 -10.64
CA PRO A 137 -8.38 -11.60 -9.70
C PRO A 137 -8.79 -13.07 -9.52
N ILE A 138 -8.61 -13.61 -8.33
CA ILE A 138 -9.26 -14.88 -7.99
C ILE A 138 -10.73 -14.56 -7.76
N VAL A 139 -11.56 -14.81 -8.77
CA VAL A 139 -13.01 -14.92 -8.59
C VAL A 139 -13.26 -16.30 -8.00
N ASP A 140 -13.36 -16.40 -6.68
CA ASP A 140 -13.95 -17.57 -6.07
C ASP A 140 -15.44 -17.57 -6.45
N ASN A 141 -15.78 -18.25 -7.55
CA ASN A 141 -17.14 -18.66 -7.85
C ASN A 141 -17.56 -19.72 -6.85
N ILE A 142 -17.84 -19.32 -5.60
CA ILE A 142 -18.73 -20.11 -4.77
C ILE A 142 -20.14 -19.81 -5.28
N SER A 143 -20.61 -20.69 -6.16
CA SER A 143 -22.01 -20.80 -6.55
C SER A 143 -22.88 -20.60 -5.32
N ARG A 144 -23.79 -19.63 -5.41
CA ARG A 144 -24.95 -19.54 -4.53
C ARG A 144 -25.63 -20.91 -4.49
N GLY A 145 -25.42 -21.65 -3.41
CA GLY A 145 -26.32 -22.71 -3.00
C GLY A 145 -27.47 -22.07 -2.24
N CYS A 146 -28.61 -21.95 -2.90
CA CYS A 146 -29.89 -21.67 -2.26
C CYS A 146 -30.26 -22.78 -1.27
N ASP A 147 -30.95 -22.38 -0.21
CA ASP A 147 -31.83 -23.14 0.70
C ASP A 147 -31.08 -24.12 1.64
N PHE A 148 -31.29 -24.23 2.96
CA PHE A 148 -32.46 -24.21 3.85
C PHE A 148 -31.96 -23.75 5.25
N TYR A 149 -32.67 -22.99 6.10
CA TYR A 149 -33.85 -23.36 6.87
C TYR A 149 -34.62 -22.09 7.28
N GLY A 150 -35.91 -22.06 6.94
CA GLY A 150 -36.93 -21.37 7.72
C GLY A 150 -37.65 -22.41 8.61
N GLY A 151 -37.94 -22.01 9.85
CA GLY A 151 -38.69 -22.75 10.85
C GLY A 151 -38.78 -21.92 12.11
#